data_AF-A0A849S943-F1
#
_entry.id   AF-A0A849S943-F1
#
_cell.length_a   1.000
_cell.length_b   1.000
_cell.length_c   1.000
_cell.angle_alpha   90.00
_cell.angle_beta   90.00
_cell.angle_gamma   90.00
#
_symmetry.space_group_name_H-M   'P 1'
#
loop_
_entity.id
_entity.type
_entity.pdbx_description
1 polymer ?
#
loop_
_entity_poly.entity_id
_entity_poly.type
_entity_poly.pdbx_seq_one_letter_code
_entity_poly.pdbx_strand_id
1 'polypeptide(L)' 'GERTGVNFRLGDRVKIRVARVDLDEKKIDFELLQKQGSAKTADGSGKVKKKRRKK' A
#
# COMPACT_ATOMS: atom_id res chain seq x y z
N GLY A 1 -2.49 10.45 -13.21
CA GLY A 1 -3.53 9.45 -12.91
C GLY A 1 -4.20 8.92 -14.16
N GLU A 2 -4.53 9.77 -15.13
CA GLU A 2 -5.41 9.41 -16.26
C GLU A 2 -4.81 8.41 -17.26
N ARG A 3 -3.49 8.43 -17.47
CA ARG A 3 -2.81 7.46 -18.38
C ARG A 3 -2.67 6.05 -17.80
N THR A 4 -2.65 5.92 -16.48
CA THR A 4 -2.46 4.63 -15.78
C THR A 4 -3.71 4.15 -15.04
N GLY A 5 -4.75 4.99 -14.93
CA GLY A 5 -5.98 4.70 -14.20
C GLY A 5 -5.80 4.57 -12.68
N VAL A 6 -4.61 4.85 -12.16
CA VAL A 6 -4.31 4.67 -10.74
C VAL A 6 -4.57 5.98 -10.00
N ASN A 7 -5.48 5.92 -9.03
CA ASN A 7 -5.75 6.99 -8.09
C ASN A 7 -5.32 6.53 -6.69
N PHE A 8 -4.50 7.33 -6.03
CA PHE A 8 -4.08 7.08 -4.65
C PHE A 8 -4.82 8.09 -3.76
N ARG A 9 -5.49 7.61 -2.72
CA ARG A 9 -6.13 8.49 -1.74
C ARG A 9 -5.26 8.63 -0.52
N LEU A 10 -5.42 9.78 0.16
CA LEU A 10 -4.81 9.96 1.46
C LEU A 10 -5.38 8.93 2.44
N GLY A 11 -4.51 8.20 3.14
CA GLY A 11 -4.88 7.14 4.07
C GLY A 11 -4.80 5.72 3.51
N ASP A 12 -4.59 5.55 2.20
CA ASP A 12 -4.38 4.22 1.62
C ASP A 12 -3.01 3.66 2.02
N ARG A 13 -2.98 2.38 2.43
CA ARG A 13 -1.72 1.68 2.68
C ARG A 13 -1.08 1.26 1.36
N VAL A 14 0.19 1.63 1.17
CA VAL A 14 0.97 1.28 -0.02
C VAL A 14 2.32 0.67 0.36
N LYS A 15 2.81 -0.25 -0.47
CA LYS A 15 4.15 -0.81 -0.35
C LYS A 15 5.09 -0.02 -1.27
N ILE A 16 6.14 0.52 -0.67
CA ILE A 16 7.13 1.35 -1.34
C ILE A 16 8.54 0.81 -1.09
N ARG A 17 9.46 1.22 -1.96
CA ARG A 17 10.89 1.08 -1.77
C ARG A 17 11.50 2.47 -1.56
N VAL A 18 12.46 2.55 -0.65
CA VAL A 18 13.28 3.75 -0.50
C VAL A 18 14.35 3.74 -1.58
N ALA A 19 14.35 4.74 -2.45
CA ALA A 19 15.33 4.87 -3.52
C ALA A 19 16.57 5.63 -3.03
N ARG A 20 16.37 6.76 -2.33
CA ARG A 20 17.44 7.59 -1.80
C ARG A 20 17.04 8.23 -0.48
N VAL A 21 18.00 8.39 0.41
CA VAL A 21 17.87 9.19 1.64
C VAL A 21 18.94 10.26 1.61
N ASP A 22 18.52 11.52 1.68
CA ASP A 22 19.41 12.67 1.83
C ASP A 22 19.22 13.24 3.25
N LEU A 23 20.25 13.09 4.08
CA LEU A 23 20.22 13.49 5.48
C LEU A 23 20.41 15.00 5.67
N ASP A 24 21.13 15.63 4.74
CA ASP A 24 21.45 17.06 4.82
C ASP A 24 20.22 17.88 4.42
N GLU A 25 19.55 17.49 3.33
CA GLU A 25 18.31 18.14 2.90
C GLU A 25 17.05 17.62 3.59
N LYS A 26 17.17 16.56 4.41
CA LYS A 26 16.05 15.85 5.07
C LYS A 26 15.00 15.37 4.06
N LYS A 27 15.44 14.91 2.90
CA LYS A 27 14.58 14.43 1.80
C LYS A 27 14.72 12.93 1.61
N ILE A 28 13.62 12.31 1.18
CA ILE A 28 13.57 10.89 0.89
C ILE A 28 12.82 10.69 -0.41
N ASP A 29 13.45 9.99 -1.34
CA ASP A 29 12.85 9.59 -2.61
C ASP A 29 12.29 8.17 -2.48
N PHE A 30 11.03 7.98 -2.87
CA PHE A 30 10.33 6.70 -2.79
C PHE A 30 9.86 6.23 -4.16
N GLU A 31 9.97 4.92 -4.40
CA GLU A 31 9.43 4.25 -5.57
C GLU A 31 8.31 3.29 -5.17
N LEU A 32 7.21 3.30 -5.93
CA LEU A 32 6.10 2.38 -5.70
C LEU A 32 6.46 0.98 -6.20
N LEU A 33 6.45 -0.02 -5.31
CA LEU A 33 6.86 -1.38 -5.64
C LEU A 33 5.83 -2.15 -6.47
N GLN A 34 4.55 -1.76 -6.44
CA GLN A 34 3.48 -2.49 -7.10
C GLN A 34 2.95 -1.73 -8.31
N LYS A 35 3.36 -2.14 -9.51
CA LYS A 35 2.72 -1.71 -10.77
C LYS A 35 1.44 -2.52 -10.98
N GLN A 36 0.31 -1.80 -10.94
CA GLN A 36 -0.98 -2.04 -11.59
C GLN A 36 -1.60 -3.45 -11.48
N GLY A 37 -2.74 -3.55 -10.78
CA GLY A 37 -3.71 -4.61 -11.05
C GLY A 37 -4.60 -5.06 -9.89
N SER A 38 -4.19 -4.83 -8.65
CA SER A 38 -4.97 -5.36 -7.52
C SER A 38 -4.73 -4.61 -6.22
N ALA A 39 -5.30 -3.40 -6.12
CA ALA A 39 -5.80 -2.92 -4.84
C ALA A 39 -7.09 -3.69 -4.46
N LYS A 40 -7.06 -5.03 -4.56
CA LYS A 40 -8.00 -5.89 -3.86
C LYS A 40 -7.34 -6.26 -2.55
N THR A 41 -7.75 -5.54 -1.50
CA THR A 41 -7.96 -6.14 -0.17
C THR A 41 -6.81 -7.01 0.34
N ALA A 42 -5.66 -6.43 0.67
CA ALA A 42 -4.62 -7.17 1.37
C ALA A 42 -3.69 -6.24 2.15
N ASP A 43 -4.19 -5.65 3.23
CA ASP A 43 -3.55 -5.72 4.55
C ASP A 43 -4.33 -4.84 5.53
N GLY A 44 -5.00 -5.46 6.52
CA GLY A 44 -5.75 -4.73 7.54
C GLY A 44 -6.87 -5.46 8.28
N SER A 45 -7.26 -6.66 7.89
CA SER A 45 -8.23 -7.47 8.66
C SER A 45 -7.97 -8.97 8.54
N GLY A 46 -6.71 -9.36 8.76
CA GLY A 46 -6.39 -10.73 9.10
C GLY A 46 -6.98 -11.12 10.46
N LYS A 47 -8.01 -11.97 10.42
CA LYS A 47 -8.24 -13.05 11.40
C LYS A 47 -8.69 -12.69 12.84
N VAL A 48 -9.87 -12.10 13.03
CA VAL A 48 -10.67 -12.37 14.24
C VAL A 48 -12.15 -12.50 13.90
N LYS A 49 -12.57 -13.69 13.47
CA LYS A 49 -13.87 -14.33 13.79
C LYS A 49 -13.95 -15.71 13.12
N LYS A 50 -12.94 -16.53 13.43
CA LYS A 50 -13.06 -18.01 13.42
C LYS A 50 -13.89 -18.40 14.66
N LYS A 51 -15.14 -17.96 14.72
CA LYS A 51 -16.17 -18.24 15.75
C LYS A 51 -17.47 -17.98 14.99
N ARG A 52 -18.30 -18.94 14.61
CA ARG A 52 -18.70 -20.17 15.27
C ARG A 52 -19.11 -21.17 14.18
N ARG A 53 -18.38 -22.27 14.07
CA ARG A 53 -18.75 -23.42 13.25
C ARG A 53 -19.97 -24.07 13.89
N LYS A 54 -21.07 -24.17 13.12
CA LYS A 54 -22.09 -25.22 13.11
C LYS A 54 -22.54 -25.80 14.47
N LYS A 55 -23.80 -25.54 14.85
CA LYS A 55 -24.65 -26.51 15.52
C LYS A 55 -25.98 -26.53 14.78
#